data_AF-G7VBU4-F1
#
_entry.id   AF-G7VBU4-F1
#
_cell.length_a   1.000
_cell.length_b   1.000
_cell.length_c   1.000
_cell.angle_alpha   90.00
_cell.angle_beta   90.00
_cell.angle_gamma   90.00
#
_symmetry.space_group_name_H-M   'P 1'
#
loop_
_entity.id
_entity.type
_entity.pdbx_description
1 polymer ?
#
loop_
_entity_poly.entity_id
_entity_poly.type
_entity_poly.pdbx_seq_one_letter_code
_entity_poly.pdbx_strand_id
1 'polypeptide(L)'
;MHKRRHKITVTPTSVKIDDKEIQIGELRPVDLLLAALAYGIGIRYIDKTGQPYEMECEVEGYEIRCVAPCTGEEDKCLVYQTTTKGRLRVICRNHDHTLTDHNRQ
;
A
#
# COMPACT_ATOMS: atom_id res chain seq x y z
N MET A 1 -5.93 26.51 -9.01
CA MET A 1 -6.42 25.14 -8.72
C MET A 1 -7.93 25.12 -8.83
N HIS A 2 -8.49 24.29 -9.71
CA HIS A 2 -9.94 24.09 -9.79
C HIS A 2 -10.38 23.19 -8.62
N LYS A 3 -11.41 23.59 -7.87
CA LYS A 3 -12.03 22.72 -6.88
C LYS A 3 -12.81 21.63 -7.61
N ARG A 4 -12.44 20.37 -7.39
CA ARG A 4 -13.21 19.20 -7.84
C ARG A 4 -13.94 18.61 -6.63
N ARG A 5 -15.18 18.19 -6.81
CA ARG A 5 -16.00 17.53 -5.79
C ARG A 5 -16.35 16.15 -6.31
N HIS A 6 -16.13 15.14 -5.48
CA HIS A 6 -16.50 13.75 -5.76
C HIS A 6 -17.57 13.31 -4.77
N LYS A 7 -18.53 12.51 -5.22
CA LYS A 7 -19.51 11.87 -4.33
C LYS A 7 -19.05 10.44 -4.07
N ILE A 8 -18.92 10.09 -2.79
CA ILE A 8 -18.46 8.76 -2.36
C ILE A 8 -19.56 8.13 -1.53
N THR A 9 -19.98 6.93 -1.92
CA THR A 9 -20.95 6.10 -1.18
C THR A 9 -20.31 4.75 -0.88
N VAL A 10 -20.41 4.28 0.37
CA VAL A 10 -19.91 2.98 0.79
C VAL A 10 -21.06 2.14 1.29
N THR A 11 -21.15 0.90 0.83
CA THR A 11 -22.09 -0.13 1.27
C THR A 11 -21.31 -1.34 1.79
N PRO A 12 -21.96 -2.33 2.42
CA PRO A 12 -21.28 -3.57 2.80
C PRO A 12 -20.63 -4.33 1.63
N THR A 13 -21.12 -4.10 0.40
CA THR A 13 -20.69 -4.86 -0.77
C THR A 13 -20.00 -4.04 -1.86
N SER A 14 -20.05 -2.71 -1.81
CA SER A 14 -19.47 -1.86 -2.84
C SER A 14 -19.03 -0.48 -2.35
N VAL A 15 -18.05 0.09 -3.06
CA VAL A 15 -17.64 1.49 -2.98
C VAL A 15 -17.95 2.17 -4.31
N LYS A 16 -18.73 3.25 -4.28
CA LYS A 16 -19.04 4.05 -5.46
C LYS A 16 -18.38 5.43 -5.36
N ILE A 17 -17.62 5.79 -6.39
CA ILE A 17 -16.98 7.09 -6.57
C ILE A 17 -17.53 7.70 -7.85
N ASP A 18 -18.37 8.73 -7.70
CA ASP A 18 -19.18 9.30 -8.79
C ASP A 18 -19.98 8.20 -9.51
N ASP A 19 -19.68 7.91 -10.78
CA ASP A 19 -20.35 6.87 -11.57
C ASP A 19 -19.59 5.54 -11.60
N LYS A 20 -18.43 5.46 -10.95
CA LYS A 20 -17.61 4.24 -10.89
C LYS A 20 -17.93 3.45 -9.63
N GLU A 21 -18.23 2.17 -9.79
CA GLU A 21 -18.51 1.24 -8.68
C GLU A 21 -17.46 0.14 -8.60
N ILE A 22 -17.00 -0.14 -7.38
CA ILE A 22 -16.01 -1.16 -7.04
C ILE A 22 -16.69 -2.16 -6.10
N GLN A 23 -16.74 -3.43 -6.49
CA GLN A 23 -17.30 -4.50 -5.66
C GLN A 23 -16.27 -4.94 -4.62
N ILE A 24 -16.70 -5.05 -3.35
CA ILE A 24 -15.86 -5.38 -2.20
C ILE A 24 -16.51 -6.40 -1.25
N GLY A 25 -17.58 -7.09 -1.68
CA GLY A 25 -18.53 -7.82 -0.82
C GLY A 25 -18.04 -8.99 0.02
N GLU A 26 -16.73 -9.21 0.11
CA GLU A 26 -16.12 -10.23 0.97
C GLU A 26 -14.93 -9.68 1.76
N LEU A 27 -14.61 -8.39 1.59
CA LEU A 27 -13.45 -7.76 2.22
C LEU A 27 -13.82 -7.20 3.59
N ARG A 28 -13.00 -7.53 4.59
CA ARG A 28 -13.10 -6.95 5.92
C ARG A 28 -12.55 -5.51 5.89
N PRO A 29 -12.88 -4.68 6.88
CA PRO A 29 -12.33 -3.32 6.98
C PRO A 29 -10.80 -3.26 6.91
N VAL A 30 -10.10 -4.25 7.46
CA VAL A 30 -8.63 -4.33 7.36
C VAL A 30 -8.17 -4.61 5.94
N ASP A 31 -8.85 -5.47 5.19
CA ASP A 31 -8.48 -5.81 3.81
C ASP A 31 -8.63 -4.56 2.92
N LEU A 32 -9.68 -3.76 3.15
CA LEU A 32 -9.89 -2.46 2.48
C LEU A 32 -8.81 -1.43 2.84
N LEU A 33 -8.39 -1.36 4.11
CA LEU A 33 -7.30 -0.51 4.55
C LEU A 33 -5.98 -0.88 3.84
N LEU A 34 -5.68 -2.18 3.78
CA LEU A 34 -4.48 -2.69 3.11
C LEU A 34 -4.53 -2.42 1.60
N ALA A 35 -5.68 -2.58 0.95
CA ALA A 35 -5.85 -2.26 -0.46
C ALA A 35 -5.64 -0.75 -0.75
N ALA A 36 -6.19 0.13 0.09
CA ALA A 36 -5.99 1.57 -0.03
C ALA A 36 -4.51 1.96 0.17
N LEU A 37 -3.84 1.34 1.15
CA LEU A 37 -2.40 1.53 1.38
C LEU A 37 -1.59 1.06 0.16
N ALA A 38 -1.86 -0.15 -0.34
CA ALA A 38 -1.19 -0.71 -1.50
C ALA A 38 -1.32 0.19 -2.73
N TYR A 39 -2.53 0.71 -2.98
CA TYR A 39 -2.77 1.64 -4.08
C TYR A 39 -2.00 2.96 -3.91
N GLY A 40 -2.06 3.56 -2.73
CA GLY A 40 -1.42 4.85 -2.46
C GLY A 40 0.11 4.83 -2.61
N ILE A 41 0.74 3.72 -2.20
CA ILE A 41 2.19 3.53 -2.37
C ILE A 41 2.49 3.04 -3.80
N GLY A 42 1.77 2.02 -4.24
CA GLY A 42 2.02 1.33 -5.50
C GLY A 42 1.88 2.21 -6.73
N ILE A 43 1.00 3.21 -6.74
CA ILE A 43 0.87 4.11 -7.89
C ILE A 43 2.18 4.85 -8.17
N ARG A 44 2.92 5.27 -7.13
CA ARG A 44 4.21 5.95 -7.29
C ARG A 44 5.28 5.00 -7.82
N TYR A 45 5.29 3.78 -7.29
CA TYR A 45 6.19 2.72 -7.75
C TYR A 45 5.95 2.40 -9.23
N ILE A 46 4.69 2.22 -9.63
CA ILE A 46 4.29 1.91 -11.02
C ILE A 46 4.62 3.09 -11.93
N ASP A 47 4.31 4.32 -11.55
CA ASP A 47 4.59 5.52 -12.35
C ASP A 47 6.10 5.67 -12.65
N LYS A 48 6.96 5.25 -11.71
CA LYS A 48 8.41 5.39 -11.82
C LYS A 48 9.10 4.21 -12.50
N THR A 49 8.65 2.99 -12.24
CA THR A 49 9.32 1.76 -12.71
C THR A 49 8.62 1.10 -13.90
N GLY A 50 7.33 1.41 -14.11
CA GLY A 50 6.45 0.71 -15.04
C GLY A 50 6.13 -0.74 -14.63
N GLN A 51 6.59 -1.19 -13.45
CA GLN A 51 6.42 -2.57 -12.99
C GLN A 51 5.20 -2.71 -12.09
N PRO A 52 4.53 -3.88 -12.08
CA PRO A 52 3.50 -4.19 -11.09
C PRO A 52 4.02 -4.01 -9.66
N TYR A 53 3.14 -3.55 -8.78
CA TYR A 53 3.45 -3.38 -7.36
C TYR A 53 2.74 -4.46 -6.54
N GLU A 54 3.51 -5.20 -5.76
CA GLU A 54 3.01 -6.23 -4.86
C GLU A 54 3.47 -5.95 -3.43
N MET A 55 2.56 -6.13 -2.47
CA MET A 55 2.80 -5.89 -1.06
C MET A 55 2.25 -7.07 -0.26
N GLU A 56 3.08 -7.61 0.61
CA GLU A 56 2.71 -8.66 1.54
C GLU A 56 2.50 -8.04 2.92
N CYS A 57 1.42 -8.39 3.61
CA CYS A 57 1.15 -7.86 4.94
C CYS A 57 0.77 -8.97 5.93
N GLU A 58 1.33 -8.87 7.12
CA GLU A 58 0.96 -9.64 8.30
C GLU A 58 0.13 -8.74 9.23
N VAL A 59 -1.00 -9.27 9.72
CA VAL A 59 -1.90 -8.57 10.65
C VAL A 59 -2.02 -9.39 11.93
N GLU A 60 -1.56 -8.81 13.04
CA GLU A 60 -1.65 -9.39 14.39
C GLU A 60 -2.38 -8.41 15.32
N GLY A 61 -3.70 -8.57 15.45
CA GLY A 61 -4.53 -7.66 16.22
C GLY A 61 -4.52 -6.22 15.65
N TYR A 62 -3.85 -5.30 16.35
CA TYR A 62 -3.70 -3.90 15.94
C TYR A 62 -2.32 -3.58 15.33
N GLU A 63 -1.44 -4.57 15.22
CA GLU A 63 -0.14 -4.45 14.57
C GLU A 63 -0.24 -4.96 13.13
N ILE A 64 0.14 -4.12 12.17
CA ILE A 64 0.18 -4.45 10.74
C ILE A 64 1.61 -4.24 10.26
N ARG A 65 2.20 -5.29 9.69
CA ARG A 65 3.56 -5.26 9.14
C ARG A 65 3.48 -5.62 7.66
N CYS A 66 3.85 -4.68 6.80
CA CYS A 66 3.84 -4.88 5.36
C CYS A 66 5.25 -4.85 4.79
N VAL A 67 5.47 -5.59 3.71
CA VAL A 67 6.75 -5.78 3.04
C VAL A 67 6.54 -5.59 1.53
N ALA A 68 7.24 -4.62 0.93
CA ALA A 68 7.00 -4.19 -0.46
C ALA A 68 8.27 -3.68 -1.15
N PRO A 69 8.36 -3.73 -2.50
CA PRO A 69 9.46 -3.10 -3.22
C PRO A 69 9.36 -1.57 -3.12
N CYS A 70 10.51 -0.89 -3.08
CA CYS A 70 10.60 0.57 -2.97
C CYS A 70 11.50 1.16 -4.06
N THR A 71 11.24 2.41 -4.43
CA THR A 71 12.02 3.21 -5.39
C THR A 71 12.95 4.22 -4.73
N GLY A 72 13.03 4.21 -3.39
CA GLY A 72 13.82 5.13 -2.56
C GLY A 72 13.08 6.44 -2.22
N GLU A 73 11.97 6.77 -2.89
CA GLU A 73 11.10 7.88 -2.48
C GLU A 73 10.25 7.53 -1.25
N GLU A 74 10.10 6.24 -1.03
CA GLU A 74 9.40 5.63 0.08
C GLU A 74 10.33 5.38 1.28
N ASP A 75 11.64 5.69 1.21
CA ASP A 75 12.66 5.43 2.25
C ASP A 75 12.34 6.08 3.61
N LYS A 76 11.40 7.03 3.65
CA LYS A 76 10.74 7.48 4.88
C LYS A 76 9.52 6.61 5.19
N CYS A 77 9.69 5.28 5.09
CA CYS A 77 8.59 4.32 5.05
C CYS A 77 7.65 4.58 6.23
N LEU A 78 6.44 4.99 5.85
CA LEU A 78 5.45 5.62 6.71
C LEU A 78 5.13 4.73 7.90
N VAL A 79 5.66 5.09 9.07
CA VAL A 79 5.13 4.61 10.35
C VAL A 79 3.89 5.43 10.64
N TYR A 80 2.75 4.99 10.11
CA TYR A 80 1.47 5.54 10.54
C TYR A 80 1.16 5.00 11.93
N GLN A 81 1.26 5.86 12.94
CA GLN A 81 0.64 5.61 14.23
C GLN A 81 -0.86 5.79 14.04
N THR A 82 -1.65 4.71 14.13
CA THR A 82 -3.10 4.86 14.07
C THR A 82 -3.57 5.56 15.34
N THR A 83 -4.61 6.38 15.25
CA THR A 83 -5.13 7.21 16.36
C THR A 83 -5.62 6.39 17.57
N THR A 84 -5.70 5.06 17.44
CA THR A 84 -6.18 4.13 18.47
C THR A 84 -5.23 2.93 18.59
N LYS A 85 -4.11 3.10 19.31
CA LYS A 85 -3.19 2.03 19.79
C LYS A 85 -2.59 1.06 18.74
N GLY A 86 -2.90 1.18 17.46
CA GLY A 86 -2.38 0.31 16.41
C GLY A 86 -1.15 0.89 15.73
N ARG A 87 -0.33 0.01 15.18
CA ARG A 87 0.90 0.37 14.46
C ARG A 87 0.85 -0.27 13.08
N LEU A 88 0.92 0.58 12.05
CA LEU A 88 1.18 0.15 10.68
C LEU A 88 2.64 0.44 10.36
N ARG A 89 3.38 -0.60 9.94
CA ARG A 89 4.76 -0.49 9.51
C ARG A 89 4.91 -1.07 8.13
N VAL A 90 5.43 -0.28 7.19
CA VAL A 90 5.87 -0.76 5.87
C VAL A 90 7.39 -0.90 5.88
N ILE A 91 7.88 -2.02 5.36
CA ILE A 91 9.30 -2.36 5.25
C ILE A 91 9.62 -2.47 3.76
N CYS A 92 10.58 -1.66 3.31
CA CYS A 92 11.11 -1.78 1.96
C CYS A 92 11.91 -3.08 1.84
N ARG A 93 11.52 -3.94 0.90
CA ARG A 93 12.44 -4.91 0.31
C ARG A 93 13.38 -4.10 -0.55
N ASN A 94 14.63 -4.00 -0.14
CA ASN A 94 15.66 -3.60 -1.09
C ASN A 94 15.57 -4.59 -2.25
N HIS A 95 15.38 -4.08 -3.47
CA HIS A 95 15.89 -4.82 -4.60
C HIS A 95 17.37 -4.97 -4.32
N ASP A 96 17.80 -6.17 -3.94
CA ASP A 96 19.21 -6.52 -3.93
C ASP A 96 19.79 -5.98 -5.24
N HIS A 97 20.63 -4.96 -5.13
CA HIS A 97 21.82 -4.94 -5.95
C HIS A 97 22.37 -6.36 -5.85
N THR A 98 22.36 -7.07 -6.96
CA THR A 98 23.24 -8.21 -7.17
C THR A 98 24.63 -7.72 -6.80
N LEU A 99 25.02 -7.94 -5.55
CA LEU A 99 26.39 -7.99 -5.12
C LEU A 99 26.92 -9.22 -5.83
N THR A 100 27.43 -8.99 -7.03
CA THR A 100 28.42 -9.87 -7.63
C THR A 100 29.63 -9.80 -6.72
N ASP A 101 29.61 -10.60 -5.66
CA ASP A 101 30.78 -11.00 -4.90
C ASP A 101 31.65 -11.87 -5.83
N HIS A 102 32.32 -11.23 -6.77
CA HIS A 102 33.52 -11.76 -7.40
C HIS A 102 34.72 -11.22 -6.64
N ASN A 103 34.87 -11.71 -5.42
CA ASN A 103 36.13 -11.70 -4.71
C ASN A 103 36.29 -12.99 -3.89
N ARG A 104 36.42 -14.11 -4.60
CA ARG A 104 37.03 -15.35 -4.10
C ARG A 104 37.71 -16.11 -5.24
N GLN A 105 38.97 -15.76 -5.49
CA GLN A 105 40.16 -16.63 -5.51
C GLN A 105 41.28 -15.99 -6.34
#